data_AF-A0AAX3GXQ2-F1
#
_entry.id   AF-A0AAX3GXQ2-F1
#
_cell.length_a   1.000
_cell.length_b   1.000
_cell.length_c   1.000
_cell.angle_alpha   90.00
_cell.angle_beta   90.00
_cell.angle_gamma   90.00
#
_symmetry.space_group_name_H-M   'P 1'
#
loop_
_entity.id
_entity.type
_entity.pdbx_description
1 polymer ?
#
loop_
_entity_poly.entity_id
_entity_poly.type
_entity_poly.pdbx_seq_one_letter_code
_entity_poly.pdbx_strand_id
1 'polypeptide(L)'
;MKRVYIDFEMNMPNSKSKRAVFNSDIIAIGAVMYDEKTKNIDKFKSLIRPVSNEELYPHIQELTHISSEELKSAPSYEEVMRKFKKWLGIFSDIKGIYTFGNLDLTCFNNTDMRSAKKNNHPRFVNNIRNLFVDIKEKYINCGMRCMNYISLKNLLEFVNLEFSGDAHDPLNDAYNLFILDEAITNNIDIQNLLIIRDIIRAPFNDINSNLDNCFDKFKESLYKKEENYNIVDFSVEIIKTVRMYLLTIIDVNIQNLEVMKDISKKMDTIDKLKDIEEGYFYLLEDVYFDMKDILEDLMLYRMHEDEYKHEIENIIKMLDEDLDNEKIYINKCNDLNVVNKI
;
A
#
# COMPACT_ATOMS: atom_id res chain seq x y z
N MET A 1 17.54 -16.76 6.21
CA MET A 1 17.79 -16.42 4.80
C MET A 1 18.23 -14.95 4.76
N LYS A 2 18.50 -14.39 3.59
CA LYS A 2 18.83 -12.97 3.38
C LYS A 2 17.66 -12.27 2.69
N ARG A 3 17.26 -11.10 3.19
CA ARG A 3 16.30 -10.22 2.51
C ARG A 3 17.08 -9.03 1.97
N VAL A 4 16.85 -8.69 0.71
CA VAL A 4 17.52 -7.55 0.07
C VAL A 4 16.45 -6.52 -0.26
N TYR A 5 16.64 -5.27 0.14
CA TYR A 5 15.77 -4.15 -0.20
C TYR A 5 16.55 -3.27 -1.16
N ILE A 6 15.91 -2.85 -2.24
CA ILE A 6 16.57 -2.11 -3.30
C ILE A 6 15.69 -0.96 -3.76
N ASP A 7 16.35 0.14 -4.05
CA ASP A 7 15.78 1.32 -4.67
C ASP A 7 16.72 1.84 -5.77
N PHE A 8 16.13 2.42 -6.82
CA PHE A 8 16.85 2.98 -7.94
C PHE A 8 16.39 4.40 -8.23
N GLU A 9 17.35 5.29 -8.44
CA GLU A 9 17.06 6.57 -9.07
C GLU A 9 17.16 6.45 -10.59
N MET A 10 16.21 7.05 -11.31
CA MET A 10 16.09 6.94 -12.76
C MET A 10 16.08 8.31 -13.44
N ASN A 11 16.88 8.46 -14.48
CA ASN A 11 16.80 9.59 -15.39
C ASN A 11 15.66 9.36 -16.39
N MET A 12 14.53 10.03 -16.18
CA MET A 12 13.34 9.95 -17.04
C MET A 12 12.61 11.29 -17.12
N PRO A 13 11.86 11.58 -18.20
CA PRO A 13 11.07 12.81 -18.27
C PRO A 13 9.89 12.76 -17.29
N ASN A 14 9.35 13.93 -16.91
CA ASN A 14 8.17 14.05 -16.03
C ASN A 14 6.94 13.24 -16.50
N SER A 15 6.84 12.97 -17.80
CA SER A 15 5.84 12.08 -18.37
C SER A 15 6.06 10.65 -17.90
N LYS A 16 5.12 10.06 -17.15
CA LYS A 16 5.10 8.62 -16.83
C LYS A 16 4.52 7.75 -17.95
N SER A 17 4.63 8.18 -19.22
CA SER A 17 4.16 7.38 -20.35
C SER A 17 4.94 6.07 -20.47
N LYS A 18 4.33 5.02 -21.04
CA LYS A 18 5.02 3.74 -21.30
C LYS A 18 6.34 3.94 -22.07
N ARG A 19 6.36 4.89 -23.00
CA ARG A 19 7.56 5.24 -23.78
C ARG A 19 8.65 5.88 -22.92
N ALA A 20 8.27 6.77 -22.00
CA ALA A 20 9.22 7.39 -21.07
C ALA A 20 9.84 6.36 -20.13
N VAL A 21 9.02 5.49 -19.51
CA VAL A 21 9.50 4.38 -18.66
C VAL A 21 10.41 3.44 -19.46
N PHE A 22 10.05 3.12 -20.70
CA PHE A 22 10.87 2.29 -21.58
C PHE A 22 12.22 2.92 -21.92
N ASN A 23 12.33 4.25 -21.93
CA ASN A 23 13.55 4.98 -22.25
C ASN A 23 14.32 5.47 -21.02
N SER A 24 13.83 5.21 -19.81
CA SER A 24 14.46 5.62 -18.55
C SER A 24 15.78 4.88 -18.30
N ASP A 25 16.84 5.59 -17.93
CA ASP A 25 18.11 4.99 -17.50
C ASP A 25 18.22 5.02 -15.98
N ILE A 26 18.56 3.90 -15.35
CA ILE A 26 18.97 3.90 -13.94
C ILE A 26 20.28 4.66 -13.81
N ILE A 27 20.32 5.60 -12.88
CA ILE A 27 21.46 6.48 -12.62
C ILE A 27 22.06 6.31 -11.22
N ALA A 28 21.34 5.68 -10.31
CA ALA A 28 21.88 5.25 -9.02
C ALA A 28 21.17 3.99 -8.52
N ILE A 29 21.88 3.22 -7.72
CA ILE A 29 21.36 2.04 -7.03
C ILE A 29 21.73 2.18 -5.56
N GLY A 30 20.76 1.89 -4.69
CA GLY A 30 20.94 1.70 -3.27
C GLY A 30 20.28 0.40 -2.86
N ALA A 31 20.99 -0.38 -2.03
CA ALA A 31 20.47 -1.63 -1.54
C ALA A 31 20.93 -1.91 -0.12
N VAL A 32 20.04 -2.56 0.64
CA VAL A 32 20.29 -3.04 1.99
C VAL A 32 20.04 -4.53 2.04
N MET A 33 21.01 -5.30 2.53
CA MET A 33 20.87 -6.73 2.77
C MET A 33 20.77 -6.98 4.26
N TYR A 34 19.67 -7.56 4.70
CA TYR A 34 19.48 -8.05 6.05
C TYR A 34 19.64 -9.57 6.10
N ASP A 35 20.61 -10.03 6.88
CA ASP A 35 20.82 -11.46 7.13
C ASP A 35 20.03 -11.87 8.39
N GLU A 36 18.97 -12.67 8.20
CA GLU A 36 18.06 -13.05 9.31
C GLU A 36 18.77 -13.88 10.40
N LYS A 37 19.87 -14.58 10.07
CA LYS A 37 20.62 -15.44 11.00
C LYS A 37 21.58 -14.62 11.85
N THR A 38 22.37 -13.76 11.22
CA THR A 38 23.40 -12.96 11.91
C THR A 38 22.88 -11.63 12.42
N LYS A 39 21.68 -11.20 11.98
CA LYS A 39 21.10 -9.88 12.23
C LYS A 39 21.92 -8.72 11.69
N ASN A 40 22.89 -9.01 10.82
CA ASN A 40 23.73 -8.01 10.19
C ASN A 40 23.00 -7.32 9.03
N ILE A 41 23.29 -6.04 8.90
CA ILE A 41 22.85 -5.18 7.80
C ILE A 41 24.09 -4.82 6.98
N ASP A 42 24.10 -5.23 5.72
CA ASP A 42 25.10 -4.81 4.75
C ASP A 42 24.49 -3.83 3.74
N LYS A 43 25.31 -2.94 3.17
CA LYS A 43 24.86 -1.81 2.34
C LYS A 43 25.62 -1.78 1.02
N PHE A 44 24.91 -1.53 -0.06
CA PHE A 44 25.47 -1.29 -1.38
C PHE A 44 24.92 0.00 -1.95
N LYS A 45 25.80 0.87 -2.45
CA LYS A 45 25.42 2.11 -3.12
C LYS A 45 26.37 2.41 -4.25
N SER A 46 25.84 2.82 -5.39
CA SER A 46 26.65 3.29 -6.51
C SER A 46 25.84 4.21 -7.41
N LEU A 47 26.50 5.25 -7.92
CA LEU A 47 26.05 5.92 -9.14
C LEU A 47 26.29 4.99 -10.33
N ILE A 48 25.50 5.19 -11.39
CA ILE A 48 25.55 4.44 -12.64
C ILE A 48 25.56 5.45 -13.79
N ARG A 49 26.59 5.38 -14.65
CA ARG A 49 26.62 6.19 -15.86
C ARG A 49 25.45 5.79 -16.78
N PRO A 50 24.62 6.73 -17.24
CA PRO A 50 23.48 6.44 -18.13
C PRO A 50 23.89 5.64 -19.38
N VAL A 51 23.03 4.71 -19.80
CA VAL A 51 23.30 3.84 -20.96
C VAL A 51 22.99 4.55 -22.28
N SER A 52 21.95 5.39 -22.29
CA SER A 52 21.31 5.94 -23.48
C SER A 52 21.40 7.46 -23.52
N ASN A 53 20.99 8.14 -22.45
CA ASN A 53 20.94 9.61 -22.39
C ASN A 53 21.92 10.15 -21.34
N GLU A 54 22.96 10.85 -21.79
CA GLU A 54 23.96 11.45 -20.89
C GLU A 54 23.48 12.74 -20.23
N GLU A 55 22.42 13.38 -20.73
CA GLU A 55 21.85 14.58 -20.12
C GLU A 55 20.80 14.22 -19.06
N LEU A 56 21.04 14.69 -17.83
CA LEU A 56 20.11 14.54 -16.71
C LEU A 56 18.96 15.54 -16.85
N TYR A 57 17.72 15.08 -16.65
CA TYR A 57 16.59 16.00 -16.61
C TYR A 57 16.67 16.90 -15.36
N PRO A 58 16.42 18.23 -15.47
CA PRO A 58 16.59 19.15 -14.33
C PRO A 58 15.80 18.78 -13.07
N HIS A 59 14.56 18.28 -13.23
CA HIS A 59 13.74 17.85 -12.10
C HIS A 59 14.29 16.61 -11.38
N ILE A 60 15.00 15.72 -12.09
CA ILE A 60 15.67 14.56 -11.45
C ILE A 60 16.91 15.03 -10.69
N GLN A 61 17.65 16.00 -11.21
CA GLN A 61 18.78 16.62 -10.52
C GLN A 61 18.32 17.34 -9.24
N GLU A 62 17.21 18.08 -9.30
CA GLU A 62 16.62 18.73 -8.14
C GLU A 62 16.16 17.72 -7.08
N LEU A 63 15.56 16.61 -7.53
CA LEU A 63 15.01 15.57 -6.66
C LEU A 63 16.09 14.75 -5.94
N THR A 64 17.11 14.31 -6.69
CA THR A 64 18.13 13.35 -6.21
C THR A 64 19.42 14.00 -5.76
N HIS A 65 19.59 15.29 -6.06
CA HIS A 65 20.84 16.04 -5.90
C HIS A 65 22.06 15.48 -6.67
N ILE A 66 21.84 14.52 -7.58
CA ILE A 66 22.89 13.96 -8.44
C ILE A 66 23.20 14.95 -9.57
N SER A 67 24.47 15.31 -9.76
CA SER A 67 24.91 16.17 -10.86
C SER A 67 25.25 15.41 -12.14
N SER A 68 25.22 16.12 -13.28
CA SER A 68 25.65 15.55 -14.58
C SER A 68 27.15 15.20 -14.57
N GLU A 69 27.98 15.96 -13.85
CA GLU A 69 29.41 15.73 -13.70
C GLU A 69 29.71 14.43 -12.93
N GLU A 70 28.96 14.17 -11.85
CA GLU A 70 29.03 12.92 -11.11
C GLU A 70 28.63 11.72 -11.99
N LEU A 71 27.56 11.85 -12.78
CA LEU A 71 27.14 10.77 -13.69
C LEU A 71 28.15 10.49 -14.82
N LYS A 72 28.83 11.53 -15.33
CA LYS A 72 29.89 11.36 -16.34
C LYS A 72 31.09 10.58 -15.80
N SER A 73 31.42 10.79 -14.53
CA SER A 73 32.52 10.10 -13.84
C SER A 73 32.10 8.79 -13.16
N ALA A 74 30.79 8.50 -13.11
CA ALA A 74 30.26 7.29 -12.52
C ALA A 74 30.71 6.01 -13.27
N PRO A 75 30.82 4.87 -12.56
CA PRO A 75 31.07 3.58 -13.20
C PRO A 75 29.98 3.22 -14.21
N SER A 76 30.35 2.43 -15.22
CA SER A 76 29.39 1.91 -16.19
C SER A 76 28.38 0.98 -15.53
N TYR A 77 27.18 0.89 -16.11
CA TYR A 77 26.15 -0.06 -15.69
C TYR A 77 26.70 -1.47 -15.43
N GLU A 78 27.52 -1.99 -16.34
CA GLU A 78 28.11 -3.32 -16.21
C GLU A 78 29.03 -3.48 -15.01
N GLU A 79 29.88 -2.49 -14.75
CA GLU A 79 30.79 -2.51 -13.60
C GLU A 79 30.00 -2.52 -12.31
N VAL A 80 28.96 -1.69 -12.21
CA VAL A 80 28.08 -1.64 -11.05
C VAL A 80 27.34 -2.96 -10.89
N MET A 81 26.75 -3.51 -11.96
CA MET A 81 26.02 -4.78 -11.88
C MET A 81 26.93 -5.97 -11.53
N ARG A 82 28.16 -6.01 -12.03
CA ARG A 82 29.15 -7.05 -11.63
C ARG A 82 29.47 -6.94 -10.14
N LYS A 83 29.68 -5.73 -9.63
CA LYS A 83 29.90 -5.49 -8.19
C LYS A 83 28.67 -5.86 -7.38
N PHE A 84 27.48 -5.48 -7.84
CA PHE A 84 26.21 -5.78 -7.17
C PHE A 84 25.94 -7.28 -7.08
N LYS A 85 26.13 -8.05 -8.16
CA LYS A 85 26.01 -9.53 -8.09
C LYS A 85 27.04 -10.17 -7.17
N LYS A 86 28.27 -9.66 -7.15
CA LYS A 86 29.27 -10.15 -6.19
C LYS A 86 28.83 -9.87 -4.75
N TRP A 87 28.25 -8.71 -4.51
CA TRP A 87 27.71 -8.31 -3.20
C TRP A 87 26.49 -9.14 -2.78
N LEU A 88 25.56 -9.44 -3.71
CA LEU A 88 24.43 -10.36 -3.46
C LEU A 88 24.90 -11.76 -3.01
N GLY A 89 26.06 -12.22 -3.50
CA GLY A 89 26.64 -13.50 -3.12
C GLY A 89 25.86 -14.68 -3.70
N ILE A 90 25.52 -15.66 -2.84
CA ILE A 90 24.84 -16.88 -3.24
C ILE A 90 23.33 -16.64 -3.31
N PHE A 91 22.75 -16.74 -4.51
CA PHE A 91 21.34 -16.44 -4.73
C PHE A 91 20.36 -17.36 -4.00
N SER A 92 20.75 -18.63 -3.74
CA SER A 92 19.91 -19.55 -2.95
C SER A 92 19.75 -19.13 -1.49
N ASP A 93 20.61 -18.24 -0.98
CA ASP A 93 20.48 -17.70 0.37
C ASP A 93 19.52 -16.49 0.41
N ILE A 94 19.10 -15.96 -0.75
CA ILE A 94 18.24 -14.78 -0.87
C ILE A 94 16.77 -15.23 -0.88
N LYS A 95 16.04 -14.79 0.14
CA LYS A 95 14.58 -15.00 0.28
C LYS A 95 13.79 -14.17 -0.72
N GLY A 96 14.23 -12.93 -0.96
CA GLY A 96 13.58 -11.98 -1.85
C GLY A 96 14.38 -10.69 -1.99
N ILE A 97 14.16 -10.01 -3.11
CA ILE A 97 14.66 -8.66 -3.43
C ILE A 97 13.43 -7.74 -3.48
N TYR A 98 13.25 -6.93 -2.46
CA TYR A 98 12.05 -6.13 -2.23
C TYR A 98 12.21 -4.72 -2.79
N THR A 99 11.22 -4.25 -3.54
CA THR A 99 11.10 -2.87 -4.05
C THR A 99 9.82 -2.22 -3.54
N PHE A 100 9.76 -0.89 -3.49
CA PHE A 100 8.55 -0.14 -3.12
C PHE A 100 7.65 0.16 -4.33
N GLY A 101 7.28 -0.89 -5.05
CA GLY A 101 6.52 -0.82 -6.30
C GLY A 101 7.25 -1.49 -7.48
N ASN A 102 6.51 -1.70 -8.57
CA ASN A 102 7.03 -2.37 -9.77
C ASN A 102 7.79 -1.45 -10.74
N LEU A 103 7.89 -0.15 -10.47
CA LEU A 103 8.59 0.79 -11.36
C LEU A 103 10.08 0.45 -11.43
N ASP A 104 10.71 0.18 -10.28
CA ASP A 104 12.11 -0.22 -10.15
C ASP A 104 12.48 -1.39 -11.04
N LEU A 105 11.76 -2.52 -10.90
CA LEU A 105 12.02 -3.71 -11.70
C LEU A 105 11.80 -3.45 -13.19
N THR A 106 10.79 -2.64 -13.54
CA THR A 106 10.49 -2.30 -14.93
C THR A 106 11.63 -1.47 -15.54
N CYS A 107 12.06 -0.40 -14.88
CA CYS A 107 13.16 0.45 -15.33
C CYS A 107 14.47 -0.34 -15.38
N PHE A 108 14.73 -1.19 -14.37
CA PHE A 108 15.91 -2.05 -14.32
C PHE A 108 15.97 -3.03 -15.47
N ASN A 109 14.86 -3.70 -15.77
CA ASN A 109 14.74 -4.58 -16.92
C ASN A 109 15.03 -3.85 -18.24
N ASN A 110 14.55 -2.61 -18.38
CA ASN A 110 14.71 -1.81 -19.58
C ASN A 110 16.17 -1.33 -19.74
N THR A 111 16.79 -0.79 -18.69
CA THR A 111 18.21 -0.39 -18.69
C THR A 111 19.13 -1.57 -18.96
N ASP A 112 18.90 -2.71 -18.31
CA ASP A 112 19.66 -3.95 -18.53
C ASP A 112 19.59 -4.40 -19.99
N MET A 113 18.39 -4.38 -20.59
CA MET A 113 18.19 -4.76 -21.99
C MET A 113 18.94 -3.83 -22.94
N ARG A 114 18.89 -2.51 -22.72
CA ARG A 114 19.60 -1.55 -23.57
C ARG A 114 21.11 -1.66 -23.41
N SER A 115 21.61 -1.85 -22.19
CA SER A 115 23.04 -2.05 -21.92
C SER A 115 23.53 -3.33 -22.59
N ALA A 116 22.81 -4.43 -22.43
CA ALA A 116 23.12 -5.71 -23.05
C ALA A 116 23.22 -5.61 -24.58
N LYS A 117 22.29 -4.88 -25.22
CA LYS A 117 22.31 -4.65 -26.66
C LYS A 117 23.48 -3.74 -27.10
N LYS A 118 23.76 -2.67 -26.36
CA LYS A 118 24.79 -1.69 -26.70
C LYS A 118 26.20 -2.25 -26.55
N ASN A 119 26.43 -3.02 -25.49
CA ASN A 119 27.77 -3.45 -25.09
C ASN A 119 27.99 -4.98 -25.21
N ASN A 120 27.02 -5.71 -25.77
CA ASN A 120 27.10 -7.14 -26.06
C ASN A 120 27.42 -8.04 -24.83
N HIS A 121 26.74 -7.80 -23.71
CA HIS A 121 26.83 -8.62 -22.51
C HIS A 121 25.50 -9.33 -22.21
N PRO A 122 25.49 -10.46 -21.47
CA PRO A 122 24.25 -11.10 -21.05
C PRO A 122 23.47 -10.20 -20.09
N ARG A 123 22.14 -10.39 -20.10
CA ARG A 123 21.20 -9.65 -19.23
C ARG A 123 21.37 -10.06 -17.77
N PHE A 124 21.63 -9.08 -16.93
CA PHE A 124 21.81 -9.28 -15.50
C PHE A 124 20.52 -9.71 -14.81
N VAL A 125 19.42 -9.01 -15.12
CA VAL A 125 18.12 -9.14 -14.46
C VAL A 125 17.59 -10.57 -14.58
N ASN A 126 17.87 -11.25 -15.69
CA ASN A 126 17.44 -12.64 -15.91
C ASN A 126 17.89 -13.61 -14.79
N ASN A 127 18.99 -13.32 -14.09
CA ASN A 127 19.49 -14.19 -13.03
C ASN A 127 18.75 -14.02 -11.69
N ILE A 128 18.10 -12.88 -11.48
CA ILE A 128 17.52 -12.49 -10.19
C ILE A 128 16.05 -12.07 -10.30
N ARG A 129 15.48 -12.06 -11.51
CA ARG A 129 14.11 -11.61 -11.80
C ARG A 129 13.07 -12.29 -10.91
N ASN A 130 13.21 -13.60 -10.71
CA ASN A 130 12.27 -14.40 -9.93
C ASN A 130 12.40 -14.19 -8.42
N LEU A 131 13.43 -13.46 -7.97
CA LEU A 131 13.63 -13.10 -6.57
C LEU A 131 12.95 -11.77 -6.24
N PHE A 132 12.55 -10.97 -7.23
CA PHE A 132 11.93 -9.67 -6.98
C PHE A 132 10.53 -9.83 -6.37
N VAL A 133 10.26 -9.02 -5.35
CA VAL A 133 8.99 -8.94 -4.66
C VAL A 133 8.58 -7.47 -4.58
N ASP A 134 7.41 -7.15 -5.11
CA ASP A 134 6.79 -5.85 -4.85
C ASP A 134 6.21 -5.88 -3.43
N ILE A 135 6.79 -5.07 -2.54
CA ILE A 135 6.37 -5.05 -1.14
C ILE A 135 4.96 -4.48 -0.97
N LYS A 136 4.49 -3.66 -1.91
CA LYS A 136 3.12 -3.15 -1.88
C LYS A 136 2.16 -4.30 -2.09
N GLU A 137 2.38 -5.12 -3.12
CA GLU A 137 1.57 -6.31 -3.40
C GLU A 137 1.57 -7.30 -2.24
N LYS A 138 2.74 -7.52 -1.60
CA LYS A 138 2.83 -8.34 -0.37
C LYS A 138 1.80 -7.90 0.68
N TYR A 139 1.73 -6.60 0.98
CA TYR A 139 0.89 -6.08 2.05
C TYR A 139 -0.56 -5.78 1.64
N ILE A 140 -0.81 -5.48 0.37
CA ILE A 140 -2.17 -5.39 -0.18
C ILE A 140 -2.88 -6.74 -0.06
N ASN A 141 -2.17 -7.84 -0.30
CA ASN A 141 -2.72 -9.19 -0.12
C ASN A 141 -3.06 -9.51 1.34
N CYS A 142 -2.53 -8.73 2.29
CA CYS A 142 -2.87 -8.77 3.71
C CYS A 142 -3.90 -7.68 4.11
N GLY A 143 -4.57 -7.04 3.15
CA GLY A 143 -5.61 -6.04 3.41
C GLY A 143 -5.14 -4.58 3.54
N MET A 144 -3.83 -4.33 3.58
CA MET A 144 -3.26 -2.98 3.72
C MET A 144 -3.19 -2.24 2.38
N ARG A 145 -4.33 -1.75 1.88
CA ARG A 145 -4.41 -1.02 0.59
C ARG A 145 -3.72 0.34 0.66
N CYS A 146 -3.49 0.86 1.87
CA CYS A 146 -2.75 2.09 2.11
C CYS A 146 -1.36 2.15 1.50
N MET A 147 -0.73 0.99 1.28
CA MET A 147 0.55 0.84 0.60
C MET A 147 0.58 1.41 -0.83
N ASN A 148 -0.58 1.52 -1.50
CA ASN A 148 -0.65 2.01 -2.87
C ASN A 148 -0.70 3.54 -3.01
N TYR A 149 -1.20 4.26 -2.00
CA TYR A 149 -1.45 5.70 -2.10
C TYR A 149 -0.73 6.52 -1.02
N ILE A 150 -0.11 5.89 -0.02
CA ILE A 150 0.77 6.56 0.95
C ILE A 150 2.24 6.37 0.52
N SER A 151 3.03 7.44 0.60
CA SER A 151 4.47 7.38 0.31
C SER A 151 5.23 6.59 1.39
N LEU A 152 6.43 6.10 1.06
CA LEU A 152 7.29 5.39 2.02
C LEU A 152 7.53 6.23 3.29
N LYS A 153 7.87 7.50 3.12
CA LYS A 153 8.07 8.44 4.23
C LYS A 153 6.83 8.57 5.11
N ASN A 154 5.66 8.79 4.52
CA ASN A 154 4.44 8.98 5.29
C ASN A 154 3.98 7.65 5.95
N LEU A 155 4.28 6.49 5.36
CA LEU A 155 4.03 5.20 6.01
C LEU A 155 4.89 5.03 7.26
N LEU A 156 6.19 5.39 7.20
CA LEU A 156 7.07 5.37 8.36
C LEU A 156 6.56 6.28 9.46
N GLU A 157 6.24 7.54 9.13
CA GLU A 157 5.65 8.49 10.10
C GLU A 157 4.34 7.95 10.70
N PHE A 158 3.53 7.26 9.88
CA PHE A 158 2.28 6.68 10.33
C PHE A 158 2.48 5.52 11.32
N VAL A 159 3.53 4.73 11.13
CA VAL A 159 3.93 3.65 12.06
C VAL A 159 4.84 4.14 13.20
N ASN A 160 4.89 5.46 13.43
CA ASN A 160 5.67 6.13 14.46
C ASN A 160 7.20 5.91 14.34
N LEU A 161 7.70 5.91 13.10
CA LEU A 161 9.11 5.83 12.78
C LEU A 161 9.54 7.08 12.00
N GLU A 162 10.74 7.58 12.29
CA GLU A 162 11.33 8.69 11.55
C GLU A 162 12.05 8.19 10.31
N PHE A 163 11.87 8.89 9.20
CA PHE A 163 12.63 8.62 7.98
C PHE A 163 14.11 8.97 8.21
N SER A 164 14.99 7.98 7.98
CA SER A 164 16.43 8.16 8.20
C SER A 164 17.14 8.63 6.93
N GLY A 165 17.85 9.76 7.02
CA GLY A 165 18.60 10.34 5.90
C GLY A 165 17.72 11.15 4.94
N ASP A 166 18.27 11.45 3.78
CA ASP A 166 17.59 12.23 2.74
C ASP A 166 16.70 11.33 1.88
N ALA A 167 15.49 11.80 1.57
CA ALA A 167 14.60 11.15 0.61
C ALA A 167 15.14 11.31 -0.81
N HIS A 168 14.90 10.33 -1.69
CA HIS A 168 15.49 10.24 -3.04
C HIS A 168 17.01 10.05 -3.04
N ASP A 169 17.53 9.56 -1.91
CA ASP A 169 18.79 8.88 -1.84
C ASP A 169 18.51 7.37 -1.84
N PRO A 170 18.94 6.62 -2.86
CA PRO A 170 18.45 5.26 -3.05
C PRO A 170 18.92 4.31 -1.94
N LEU A 171 20.01 4.62 -1.23
CA LEU A 171 20.43 3.80 -0.10
C LEU A 171 19.57 4.08 1.13
N ASN A 172 19.23 5.34 1.37
CA ASN A 172 18.33 5.72 2.46
C ASN A 172 16.93 5.16 2.20
N ASP A 173 16.40 5.28 0.98
CA ASP A 173 15.09 4.71 0.62
C ASP A 173 15.07 3.18 0.78
N ALA A 174 16.11 2.47 0.33
CA ALA A 174 16.23 1.03 0.55
C ALA A 174 16.31 0.66 2.06
N TYR A 175 17.00 1.45 2.87
CA TYR A 175 17.08 1.25 4.32
C TYR A 175 15.75 1.50 5.01
N ASN A 176 15.08 2.61 4.69
CA ASN A 176 13.78 2.96 5.22
C ASN A 176 12.72 1.93 4.81
N LEU A 177 12.82 1.36 3.61
CA LEU A 177 11.96 0.26 3.19
C LEU A 177 12.14 -1.01 4.03
N PHE A 178 13.40 -1.36 4.34
CA PHE A 178 13.71 -2.46 5.26
C PHE A 178 13.10 -2.22 6.65
N ILE A 179 13.28 -1.02 7.19
CA ILE A 179 12.75 -0.65 8.51
C ILE A 179 11.21 -0.74 8.53
N LEU A 180 10.54 -0.24 7.49
CA LEU A 180 9.09 -0.39 7.35
C LEU A 180 8.68 -1.86 7.29
N ASP A 181 9.36 -2.68 6.49
CA ASP A 181 9.04 -4.11 6.37
C ASP A 181 9.18 -4.85 7.70
N GLU A 182 10.23 -4.54 8.47
CA GLU A 182 10.45 -5.11 9.81
C GLU A 182 9.39 -4.68 10.81
N ALA A 183 8.99 -3.41 10.77
CA ALA A 183 7.97 -2.87 11.67
C ALA A 183 6.61 -3.54 11.42
N ILE A 184 6.20 -3.66 10.15
CA ILE A 184 4.91 -4.27 9.79
C ILE A 184 4.93 -5.79 10.03
N THR A 185 5.97 -6.50 9.55
CA THR A 185 6.00 -7.98 9.62
C THR A 185 5.97 -8.53 11.04
N ASN A 186 6.53 -7.79 12.02
CA ASN A 186 6.68 -8.28 13.39
C ASN A 186 5.65 -7.70 14.37
N ASN A 187 4.68 -6.90 13.91
CA ASN A 187 3.73 -6.22 14.78
C ASN A 187 2.31 -6.25 14.19
N ILE A 188 1.43 -7.03 14.82
CA ILE A 188 0.03 -7.17 14.41
C ILE A 188 -0.76 -5.88 14.63
N ASP A 189 -0.47 -5.11 15.68
CA ASP A 189 -1.13 -3.83 15.95
C ASP A 189 -0.87 -2.82 14.84
N ILE A 190 0.37 -2.79 14.31
CA ILE A 190 0.73 -1.97 13.14
C ILE A 190 -0.01 -2.44 11.88
N GLN A 191 -0.14 -3.76 11.68
CA GLN A 191 -0.90 -4.29 10.54
C GLN A 191 -2.37 -3.86 10.63
N ASN A 192 -2.99 -4.04 11.80
CA ASN A 192 -4.37 -3.62 12.07
C ASN A 192 -4.54 -2.12 11.86
N LEU A 193 -3.62 -1.29 12.37
CA LEU A 193 -3.63 0.17 12.16
C LEU A 193 -3.62 0.54 10.67
N LEU A 194 -2.80 -0.14 9.86
CA LEU A 194 -2.68 0.10 8.42
C LEU A 194 -3.89 -0.40 7.63
N ILE A 195 -4.52 -1.50 8.04
CA ILE A 195 -5.80 -1.97 7.47
C ILE A 195 -6.90 -0.95 7.78
N ILE A 196 -7.03 -0.55 9.05
CA ILE A 196 -8.06 0.39 9.48
C ILE A 196 -7.89 1.75 8.79
N ARG A 197 -6.66 2.19 8.51
CA ARG A 197 -6.41 3.44 7.78
C ARG A 197 -7.19 3.54 6.46
N ASP A 198 -7.50 2.42 5.81
CA ASP A 198 -8.26 2.38 4.57
C ASP A 198 -9.75 2.73 4.72
N ILE A 199 -10.37 2.55 5.89
CA ILE A 199 -11.75 3.00 6.14
C ILE A 199 -11.82 4.47 6.58
N ILE A 200 -10.70 5.07 7.04
CA ILE A 200 -10.64 6.48 7.47
C ILE A 200 -10.44 7.40 6.26
N ARG A 201 -11.46 7.47 5.41
CA ARG A 201 -11.51 8.26 4.18
C ARG A 201 -12.95 8.41 3.69
N ALA A 202 -13.16 9.32 2.75
CA ALA A 202 -14.45 9.50 2.11
C ALA A 202 -14.96 8.19 1.46
N PRO A 203 -16.27 7.88 1.60
CA PRO A 203 -17.29 8.70 2.24
C PRO A 203 -17.41 8.46 3.76
N PHE A 204 -16.70 7.49 4.34
CA PHE A 204 -16.93 7.03 5.71
C PHE A 204 -16.67 8.11 6.77
N ASN A 205 -15.57 8.84 6.67
CA ASN A 205 -15.26 9.92 7.61
C ASN A 205 -16.11 11.19 7.37
N ASP A 206 -16.66 11.36 6.16
CA ASP A 206 -17.64 12.42 5.87
C ASP A 206 -19.00 12.08 6.51
N ILE A 207 -19.39 10.80 6.48
CA ILE A 207 -20.63 10.27 7.06
C ILE A 207 -20.55 10.28 8.59
N ASN A 208 -19.42 9.87 9.16
CA ASN A 208 -19.20 9.86 10.59
C ASN A 208 -18.05 10.79 10.98
N SER A 209 -18.39 12.01 11.38
CA SER A 209 -17.42 13.05 11.75
C SER A 209 -16.58 12.73 13.00
N ASN A 210 -16.97 11.73 13.80
CA ASN A 210 -16.18 11.27 14.94
C ASN A 210 -15.06 10.30 14.53
N LEU A 211 -15.10 9.75 13.31
CA LEU A 211 -14.25 8.66 12.88
C LEU A 211 -12.76 9.05 12.91
N ASP A 212 -12.41 10.23 12.41
CA ASP A 212 -11.03 10.74 12.42
C ASP A 212 -10.50 10.90 13.86
N ASN A 213 -11.29 11.50 14.76
CA ASN A 213 -10.91 11.69 16.16
C ASN A 213 -10.74 10.36 16.91
N CYS A 214 -11.64 9.39 16.66
CA CYS A 214 -11.54 8.06 17.24
C CYS A 214 -10.30 7.31 16.71
N PHE A 215 -10.03 7.45 15.41
CA PHE A 215 -8.82 6.90 14.80
C PHE A 215 -7.55 7.48 15.43
N ASP A 216 -7.49 8.79 15.64
CA ASP A 216 -6.35 9.45 16.27
C ASP A 216 -6.12 8.96 17.71
N LYS A 217 -7.19 8.83 18.51
CA LYS A 217 -7.09 8.25 19.87
C LYS A 217 -6.59 6.81 19.86
N PHE A 218 -7.10 5.97 18.96
CA PHE A 218 -6.64 4.60 18.81
C PHE A 218 -5.16 4.54 18.41
N LYS A 219 -4.75 5.40 17.48
CA LYS A 219 -3.35 5.51 17.07
C LYS A 219 -2.48 5.96 18.24
N GLU A 220 -2.91 6.95 19.03
CA GLU A 220 -2.16 7.42 20.18
C GLU A 220 -2.04 6.37 21.28
N SER A 221 -3.11 5.61 21.56
CA SER A 221 -3.10 4.58 22.60
C SER A 221 -2.14 3.43 22.27
N LEU A 222 -2.05 3.06 20.99
CA LEU A 222 -1.12 2.04 20.47
C LEU A 222 0.36 2.40 20.75
N TYR A 223 0.71 3.69 20.67
CA TYR A 223 2.10 4.14 20.87
C TYR A 223 2.41 4.63 22.29
N LYS A 224 1.47 5.30 22.96
CA LYS A 224 1.71 5.95 24.26
C LYS A 224 1.39 5.05 25.46
N LYS A 225 0.66 3.94 25.29
CA LYS A 225 0.26 2.99 26.37
C LYS A 225 -0.42 3.62 27.61
N GLU A 226 -0.89 4.87 27.51
CA GLU A 226 -1.42 5.64 28.63
C GLU A 226 -2.95 5.86 28.57
N GLU A 227 -3.62 5.46 27.49
CA GLU A 227 -5.07 5.64 27.31
C GLU A 227 -5.86 4.33 27.36
N ASN A 228 -7.07 4.39 27.93
CA ASN A 228 -8.02 3.28 27.97
C ASN A 228 -8.74 3.04 26.63
N TYR A 229 -8.50 3.84 25.59
CA TYR A 229 -9.16 3.69 24.30
C TYR A 229 -8.47 2.60 23.49
N ASN A 230 -9.14 1.47 23.30
CA ASN A 230 -8.57 0.30 22.63
C ASN A 230 -9.25 0.01 21.29
N ILE A 231 -8.75 -1.01 20.60
CA ILE A 231 -9.30 -1.43 19.31
C ILE A 231 -10.76 -1.92 19.41
N VAL A 232 -11.19 -2.38 20.59
CA VAL A 232 -12.58 -2.80 20.84
C VAL A 232 -13.50 -1.59 20.79
N ASP A 233 -13.19 -0.51 21.51
CA ASP A 233 -13.96 0.74 21.47
C ASP A 233 -14.03 1.30 20.05
N PHE A 234 -12.93 1.20 19.32
CA PHE A 234 -12.86 1.71 17.96
C PHE A 234 -13.63 0.85 16.94
N SER A 235 -13.64 -0.47 17.14
CA SER A 235 -14.44 -1.39 16.32
C SER A 235 -15.93 -1.03 16.34
N VAL A 236 -16.46 -0.59 17.49
CA VAL A 236 -17.85 -0.12 17.62
C VAL A 236 -18.10 1.13 16.77
N GLU A 237 -17.17 2.10 16.77
CA GLU A 237 -17.32 3.31 15.96
C GLU A 237 -17.22 3.00 14.45
N ILE A 238 -16.41 2.01 14.08
CA ILE A 238 -16.35 1.51 12.70
C ILE A 238 -17.65 0.84 12.30
N ILE A 239 -18.21 -0.07 13.12
CA ILE A 239 -19.48 -0.73 12.81
C ILE A 239 -20.61 0.28 12.68
N LYS A 240 -20.65 1.27 13.58
CA LYS A 240 -21.57 2.41 13.47
C LYS A 240 -21.42 3.12 12.14
N THR A 241 -20.19 3.36 11.69
CA THR A 241 -19.90 4.00 10.41
C THR A 241 -20.37 3.15 9.23
N VAL A 242 -20.14 1.84 9.27
CA VAL A 242 -20.61 0.91 8.23
C VAL A 242 -22.13 0.91 8.18
N ARG A 243 -22.81 0.81 9.33
CA ARG A 243 -24.27 0.92 9.42
C ARG A 243 -24.80 2.23 8.84
N MET A 244 -24.18 3.37 9.17
CA MET A 244 -24.54 4.66 8.59
C MET A 244 -24.33 4.67 7.07
N TYR A 245 -23.25 4.07 6.58
CA TYR A 245 -23.02 3.93 5.15
C TYR A 245 -24.10 3.07 4.45
N LEU A 246 -24.50 1.95 5.04
CA LEU A 246 -25.59 1.11 4.52
C LEU A 246 -26.89 1.92 4.36
N LEU A 247 -27.24 2.76 5.34
CA LEU A 247 -28.39 3.65 5.24
C LEU A 247 -28.27 4.64 4.06
N THR A 248 -27.07 5.15 3.77
CA THR A 248 -26.87 6.06 2.62
C THR A 248 -27.06 5.39 1.27
N ILE A 249 -26.96 4.06 1.19
CA ILE A 249 -27.04 3.32 -0.06
C ILE A 249 -28.41 2.68 -0.32
N ILE A 250 -29.42 2.86 0.55
CA ILE A 250 -30.77 2.33 0.33
C ILE A 250 -31.41 2.92 -0.93
N ASP A 251 -31.36 4.25 -1.09
CA ASP A 251 -32.08 4.96 -2.15
C ASP A 251 -31.22 5.30 -3.38
N VAL A 252 -30.10 4.60 -3.59
CA VAL A 252 -29.23 4.83 -4.74
C VAL A 252 -29.86 4.35 -6.04
N ASN A 253 -29.48 4.98 -7.15
CA ASN A 253 -29.85 4.50 -8.48
C ASN A 253 -29.04 3.24 -8.84
N ILE A 254 -29.66 2.07 -8.71
CA ILE A 254 -29.03 0.76 -8.98
C ILE A 254 -28.63 0.56 -10.46
N GLN A 255 -29.21 1.33 -11.39
CA GLN A 255 -28.85 1.28 -12.81
C GLN A 255 -27.54 2.04 -13.08
N ASN A 256 -27.07 2.86 -12.13
CA ASN A 256 -25.79 3.54 -12.25
C ASN A 256 -24.64 2.59 -11.90
N LEU A 257 -24.04 1.99 -12.94
CA LEU A 257 -22.92 1.07 -12.84
C LEU A 257 -21.69 1.67 -12.15
N GLU A 258 -21.48 3.00 -12.20
CA GLU A 258 -20.36 3.64 -11.50
C GLU A 258 -20.59 3.64 -9.99
N VAL A 259 -21.82 3.93 -9.55
CA VAL A 259 -22.21 3.87 -8.13
C VAL A 259 -22.10 2.44 -7.61
N MET A 260 -22.62 1.45 -8.35
CA MET A 260 -22.53 0.03 -7.93
C MET A 260 -21.06 -0.44 -7.82
N LYS A 261 -20.20 -0.03 -8.76
CA LYS A 261 -18.77 -0.31 -8.68
C LYS A 261 -18.09 0.38 -7.51
N ASP A 262 -18.50 1.60 -7.16
CA ASP A 262 -17.97 2.27 -5.96
C ASP A 262 -18.40 1.54 -4.69
N ILE A 263 -19.69 1.22 -4.52
CA ILE A 263 -20.21 0.44 -3.39
C ILE A 263 -19.44 -0.88 -3.25
N SER A 264 -19.26 -1.62 -4.34
CA SER A 264 -18.51 -2.88 -4.33
C SER A 264 -17.08 -2.71 -3.83
N LYS A 265 -16.38 -1.63 -4.22
CA LYS A 265 -15.03 -1.32 -3.71
C LYS A 265 -15.02 -0.95 -2.24
N LYS A 266 -16.05 -0.23 -1.77
CA LYS A 266 -16.22 0.11 -0.34
C LYS A 266 -16.48 -1.14 0.50
N MET A 267 -17.28 -2.07 -0.01
CA MET A 267 -17.47 -3.39 0.60
C MET A 267 -16.16 -4.18 0.68
N ASP A 268 -15.32 -4.14 -0.35
CA ASP A 268 -14.00 -4.80 -0.26
C ASP A 268 -13.06 -4.14 0.78
N THR A 269 -13.28 -2.88 1.15
CA THR A 269 -12.54 -2.25 2.25
C THR A 269 -13.08 -2.72 3.59
N ILE A 270 -14.40 -2.93 3.70
CA ILE A 270 -15.05 -3.47 4.90
C ILE A 270 -14.63 -4.92 5.14
N ASP A 271 -14.58 -5.74 4.08
CA ASP A 271 -14.12 -7.14 4.12
C ASP A 271 -12.80 -7.30 4.89
N LYS A 272 -11.84 -6.40 4.65
CA LYS A 272 -10.50 -6.51 5.27
C LYS A 272 -10.48 -6.21 6.76
N LEU A 273 -11.52 -5.59 7.30
CA LEU A 273 -11.62 -5.35 8.73
C LEU A 273 -11.98 -6.62 9.49
N LYS A 274 -12.73 -7.55 8.89
CA LYS A 274 -13.18 -8.78 9.57
C LYS A 274 -12.04 -9.72 9.98
N ASP A 275 -10.89 -9.60 9.30
CA ASP A 275 -9.68 -10.37 9.59
C ASP A 275 -8.94 -9.87 10.84
N ILE A 276 -9.39 -8.74 11.43
CA ILE A 276 -8.85 -8.22 12.69
C ILE A 276 -9.47 -8.99 13.86
N GLU A 277 -8.64 -9.80 14.55
CA GLU A 277 -9.09 -10.69 15.63
C GLU A 277 -9.65 -9.94 16.86
N GLU A 278 -9.17 -8.73 17.12
CA GLU A 278 -9.57 -7.96 18.30
C GLU A 278 -10.75 -7.02 18.02
N GLY A 279 -11.73 -7.00 18.92
CA GLY A 279 -12.92 -6.17 18.81
C GLY A 279 -14.09 -6.89 18.12
N TYR A 280 -15.02 -6.12 17.56
CA TYR A 280 -16.28 -6.62 17.02
C TYR A 280 -16.31 -6.68 15.49
N PHE A 281 -15.15 -6.63 14.82
CA PHE A 281 -15.10 -6.59 13.36
C PHE A 281 -15.68 -7.83 12.67
N TYR A 282 -15.74 -8.98 13.36
CA TYR A 282 -16.38 -10.19 12.86
C TYR A 282 -17.87 -9.98 12.53
N LEU A 283 -18.55 -9.02 13.18
CA LEU A 283 -19.95 -8.65 12.88
C LEU A 283 -20.12 -8.05 11.47
N LEU A 284 -19.02 -7.68 10.80
CA LEU A 284 -19.05 -7.16 9.43
C LEU A 284 -18.99 -8.27 8.38
N GLU A 285 -18.78 -9.53 8.80
CA GLU A 285 -18.65 -10.66 7.88
C GLU A 285 -19.94 -10.93 7.11
N ASP A 286 -21.06 -11.08 7.82
CA ASP A 286 -22.36 -11.36 7.20
C ASP A 286 -22.81 -10.17 6.33
N VAL A 287 -22.63 -8.94 6.84
CA VAL A 287 -22.87 -7.70 6.07
C VAL A 287 -22.12 -7.72 4.74
N TYR A 288 -20.85 -8.12 4.74
CA TYR A 288 -20.06 -8.18 3.52
C TYR A 288 -20.60 -9.22 2.54
N PHE A 289 -20.88 -10.44 2.99
CA PHE A 289 -21.35 -11.51 2.13
C PHE A 289 -22.73 -11.21 1.53
N ASP A 290 -23.67 -10.76 2.35
CA ASP A 290 -25.02 -10.41 1.88
C ASP A 290 -24.96 -9.25 0.86
N MET A 291 -24.13 -8.23 1.12
CA MET A 291 -23.90 -7.14 0.17
C MET A 291 -23.28 -7.61 -1.15
N LYS A 292 -22.40 -8.62 -1.11
CA LYS A 292 -21.78 -9.17 -2.32
C LYS A 292 -22.78 -9.96 -3.16
N ASP A 293 -23.66 -10.72 -2.54
CA ASP A 293 -24.72 -11.44 -3.21
C ASP A 293 -25.68 -10.47 -3.92
N ILE A 294 -26.10 -9.39 -3.24
CA ILE A 294 -26.90 -8.31 -3.85
C ILE A 294 -26.20 -7.71 -5.07
N LEU A 295 -24.91 -7.36 -4.94
CA LEU A 295 -24.15 -6.75 -6.02
C LEU A 295 -23.97 -7.70 -7.21
N GLU A 296 -23.81 -9.00 -6.97
CA GLU A 296 -23.73 -10.00 -8.03
C GLU A 296 -25.08 -10.13 -8.77
N ASP A 297 -26.19 -10.19 -8.05
CA ASP A 297 -27.53 -10.26 -8.66
C ASP A 297 -27.88 -9.00 -9.46
N LEU A 298 -27.50 -7.82 -8.98
CA LEU A 298 -27.62 -6.57 -9.73
C LEU A 298 -26.80 -6.58 -11.02
N MET A 299 -25.58 -7.13 -11.00
CA MET A 299 -24.76 -7.29 -12.21
C MET A 299 -25.38 -8.25 -13.23
N LEU A 300 -26.21 -9.19 -12.78
CA LEU A 300 -26.94 -10.14 -13.61
C LEU A 300 -28.34 -9.64 -14.02
N TYR A 301 -28.70 -8.39 -13.69
CA TYR A 301 -30.03 -7.79 -13.92
C TYR A 301 -31.17 -8.61 -13.29
N ARG A 302 -30.92 -9.25 -12.15
CA ARG A 302 -31.88 -10.14 -11.48
C ARG A 302 -32.73 -9.46 -10.41
N MET A 303 -32.48 -8.19 -10.12
CA MET A 303 -33.04 -7.50 -8.98
C MET A 303 -33.65 -6.16 -9.39
N HIS A 304 -34.82 -5.86 -8.84
CA HIS A 304 -35.52 -4.58 -9.03
C HIS A 304 -35.26 -3.61 -7.86
N GLU A 305 -35.58 -2.32 -8.02
CA GLU A 305 -35.29 -1.29 -7.01
C GLU A 305 -35.94 -1.57 -5.64
N ASP A 306 -37.20 -2.01 -5.62
CA ASP A 306 -37.90 -2.33 -4.36
C ASP A 306 -37.27 -3.53 -3.64
N GLU A 307 -36.81 -4.53 -4.41
CA GLU A 307 -36.13 -5.71 -3.89
C GLU A 307 -34.76 -5.33 -3.32
N TYR A 308 -33.98 -4.54 -4.04
CA TYR A 308 -32.70 -4.01 -3.55
C TYR A 308 -32.88 -3.27 -2.21
N LYS A 309 -33.85 -2.34 -2.14
CA LYS A 309 -34.13 -1.60 -0.89
C LYS A 309 -34.48 -2.54 0.25
N HIS A 310 -35.35 -3.51 0.00
CA HIS A 310 -35.75 -4.48 1.00
C HIS A 310 -34.57 -5.32 1.51
N GLU A 311 -33.69 -5.76 0.61
CA GLU A 311 -32.51 -6.53 1.00
C GLU A 311 -31.50 -5.70 1.81
N ILE A 312 -31.24 -4.44 1.42
CA ILE A 312 -30.37 -3.54 2.21
C ILE A 312 -30.98 -3.28 3.61
N GLU A 313 -32.29 -3.05 3.70
CA GLU A 313 -33.00 -2.89 4.98
C GLU A 313 -32.91 -4.16 5.85
N ASN A 314 -33.01 -5.34 5.23
CA ASN A 314 -32.84 -6.63 5.91
C ASN A 314 -31.42 -6.81 6.46
N ILE A 315 -30.38 -6.49 5.68
CA ILE A 315 -28.98 -6.52 6.14
C ILE A 315 -28.79 -5.61 7.35
N ILE A 316 -29.30 -4.37 7.29
CA ILE A 316 -29.20 -3.42 8.42
C ILE A 316 -29.91 -3.98 9.65
N LYS A 317 -31.07 -4.61 9.47
CA LYS A 317 -31.83 -5.22 10.56
C LYS A 317 -31.07 -6.40 11.18
N MET A 318 -30.48 -7.27 10.38
CA MET A 318 -29.67 -8.40 10.87
C MET A 318 -28.45 -7.90 11.65
N LEU A 319 -27.72 -6.92 11.11
CA LEU A 319 -26.63 -6.26 11.82
C LEU A 319 -27.10 -5.67 13.16
N ASP A 320 -28.26 -5.01 13.20
CA ASP A 320 -28.83 -4.48 14.44
C ASP A 320 -29.16 -5.59 15.47
N GLU A 321 -29.66 -6.74 15.01
CA GLU A 321 -29.94 -7.91 15.86
C GLU A 321 -28.62 -8.49 16.44
N ASP A 322 -27.57 -8.59 15.64
CA ASP A 322 -26.26 -9.06 16.09
C ASP A 322 -25.61 -8.11 17.10
N LEU A 323 -25.75 -6.80 16.88
CA LEU A 323 -25.29 -5.79 17.84
C LEU A 323 -26.05 -5.86 19.17
N ASP A 324 -27.36 -6.06 19.12
CA ASP A 324 -28.18 -6.23 20.32
C ASP A 324 -27.79 -7.52 21.08
N ASN A 325 -27.44 -8.61 20.37
CA ASN A 325 -26.93 -9.85 20.95
C ASN A 325 -25.58 -9.66 21.67
N GLU A 326 -24.68 -8.88 21.10
CA GLU A 326 -23.39 -8.51 21.69
C GLU A 326 -23.50 -7.37 22.72
N LYS A 327 -24.71 -6.85 22.96
CA LYS A 327 -25.00 -5.72 23.87
C LYS A 327 -24.26 -4.43 23.48
N ILE A 328 -24.07 -4.22 22.18
CA ILE A 328 -23.46 -3.04 21.59
C ILE A 328 -24.57 -2.06 21.22
N TYR A 329 -24.69 -0.99 22.00
CA TYR A 329 -25.74 0.01 21.78
C TYR A 329 -25.22 1.15 20.91
N ILE A 330 -25.59 1.13 19.64
CA ILE A 330 -25.33 2.23 18.71
C ILE A 330 -26.56 3.14 18.66
N ASN A 331 -26.37 4.48 18.65
CA ASN A 331 -27.49 5.41 18.42
C ASN A 331 -28.11 5.14 17.03
N LYS A 332 -29.32 4.55 17.01
CA LYS A 332 -30.09 4.23 15.80
C LYS A 332 -30.71 5.48 15.13
N CYS A 333 -30.07 6.66 15.23
CA CYS A 333 -30.58 7.88 14.61
C CYS A 333 -30.64 7.75 13.09
N ASN A 334 -31.85 7.77 12.54
CA ASN A 334 -32.12 7.80 11.09
C ASN A 334 -31.87 9.18 10.45
N ASP A 335 -31.52 10.20 11.26
CA ASP A 335 -31.26 11.56 10.79
C ASP A 335 -29.83 11.69 10.21
N LEU A 336 -29.62 11.02 9.09
CA LEU A 336 -28.53 11.33 8.20
C LEU A 336 -28.85 12.68 7.53
N ASN A 337 -28.25 13.77 8.03
CA ASN A 337 -28.14 15.03 7.28
C ASN A 337 -27.19 14.82 6.08
N VAL A 338 -27.58 13.95 5.15
CA VAL A 338 -26.88 13.73 3.89
C VAL A 338 -27.23 14.90 2.99
N VAL A 339 -26.37 15.92 3.04
CA VAL A 339 -26.24 16.85 1.92
C VAL A 339 -25.74 16.00 0.75
N ASN A 340 -26.66 15.64 -0.15
CA ASN A 340 -26.43 14.92 -1.41
C ASN A 340 -25.03 15.16 -1.99
N LYS A 341 -24.13 14.19 -1.76
CA LYS A 341 -22.88 14.01 -2.50
C LYS A 341 -22.55 12.52 -2.54
N ILE A 342 -23.34 11.77 -3.31
CA ILE A 342 -22.87 10.58 -4.02
C ILE A 342 -22.86 10.95 -5.51
#